data_AF-A0A1S3MC28-F1
#
_entry.id   AF-A0A1S3MC28-F1
#
_cell.length_a   1.000
_cell.length_b   1.000
_cell.length_c   1.000
_cell.angle_alpha   90.00
_cell.angle_beta   90.00
_cell.angle_gamma   90.00
#
_symmetry.space_group_name_H-M   'P 1'
#
loop_
_entity.id
_entity.type
_entity.pdbx_description
1 polymer ?
#
loop_
_entity_poly.entity_id
_entity_poly.type
_entity_poly.pdbx_seq_one_letter_code
_entity_poly.pdbx_strand_id
1 'polypeptide(L)'
;MKNFSNSPLHNNQTPNHVRDRKNKKFAFLSAVPLRFSLRGYGFCMATLFLFCFGSLFYQLNGGPPKILLDIRHYLGESTYLDDHGPPAPRVLLFPSQVVYNRVGKCGSRTVVILLRLLAERHQFNLVSSDIHNKTRLTKHEQVDLMKNISNIPQPFLYTRHVHFLNFTRFRIEQPVYINIIRDPINRFLSNYFFRRFGDWRGEQNHLIRTPGMKDDERYLDINVCILENYPECSNPRLFYIIPYFCGQHPQCREPGVWALERAKQNVLENFLIVGILEELEDVLLLLERLLPHYFTDVLNIYKSPDYMKMGNMTGTVRKHTPTLEALQVLYHRMRYEYDFYNFIRKQFHLMKKKIGLKSVSRPTAHQASFLRELAVRTTEPLAEDEELETDLEDANSWFVQP
;
A
#
# COMPACT_ATOMS: atom_id res chain seq x y z
N MET A 1 35.34 50.58 25.67
CA MET A 1 36.29 51.70 25.54
C MET A 1 37.19 51.44 24.34
N LYS A 2 37.49 52.53 23.62
CA LYS A 2 38.22 52.70 22.34
C LYS A 2 39.46 51.80 22.14
N ASN A 3 39.57 51.16 20.97
CA ASN A 3 40.49 51.42 19.82
C ASN A 3 41.93 50.88 20.05
N PHE A 4 42.77 50.47 19.10
CA PHE A 4 42.98 50.75 17.67
C PHE A 4 43.77 49.58 17.04
N SER A 5 43.58 49.29 15.75
CA SER A 5 44.67 48.96 14.80
C SER A 5 44.17 49.09 13.35
N ASN A 6 44.59 50.21 12.74
CA ASN A 6 44.67 50.55 11.32
C ASN A 6 45.94 49.87 10.73
N SER A 7 46.19 49.55 9.45
CA SER A 7 45.53 49.63 8.13
C SER A 7 46.49 48.89 7.13
N PRO A 8 46.49 49.12 5.80
CA PRO A 8 45.68 48.45 4.77
C PRO A 8 46.51 47.89 3.59
N LEU A 9 45.87 47.21 2.62
CA LEU A 9 45.91 47.62 1.19
C LEU A 9 44.99 46.75 0.30
N HIS A 10 44.14 47.50 -0.39
CA HIS A 10 43.05 47.23 -1.32
C HIS A 10 43.46 46.63 -2.69
N ASN A 11 42.62 45.75 -3.26
CA ASN A 11 41.75 45.99 -4.45
C ASN A 11 41.29 44.63 -5.03
N ASN A 12 39.99 44.26 -5.00
CA ASN A 12 38.90 44.61 -5.94
C ASN A 12 39.27 44.36 -7.42
N GLN A 13 38.48 43.73 -8.30
CA GLN A 13 37.07 43.32 -8.36
C GLN A 13 36.91 42.50 -9.66
N THR A 14 35.92 41.60 -9.73
CA THR A 14 35.41 40.94 -10.96
C THR A 14 34.79 41.96 -11.95
N PRO A 15 34.65 41.69 -13.27
CA PRO A 15 33.42 41.05 -13.77
C PRO A 15 33.54 40.24 -15.10
N ASN A 16 32.43 39.55 -15.40
CA ASN A 16 32.10 38.83 -16.65
C ASN A 16 32.08 39.70 -17.92
N HIS A 17 32.08 39.00 -19.07
CA HIS A 17 31.28 39.19 -20.30
C HIS A 17 31.99 39.54 -21.63
N VAL A 18 31.59 38.79 -22.69
CA VAL A 18 31.49 39.14 -24.13
C VAL A 18 32.64 38.75 -25.11
N ARG A 19 32.31 37.75 -25.97
CA ARG A 19 32.25 37.77 -27.46
C ARG A 19 33.32 38.60 -28.21
N ASP A 20 34.10 38.01 -29.12
CA ASP A 20 33.80 37.85 -30.57
C ASP A 20 35.05 37.48 -31.43
N ARG A 21 34.84 36.63 -32.44
CA ARG A 21 35.43 36.61 -33.81
C ARG A 21 36.95 36.83 -34.07
N LYS A 22 37.64 35.82 -34.66
CA LYS A 22 38.05 35.73 -36.10
C LYS A 22 39.14 34.67 -36.43
N ASN A 23 38.90 34.00 -37.56
CA ASN A 23 39.82 33.60 -38.66
C ASN A 23 40.67 32.30 -38.66
N LYS A 24 40.30 31.47 -39.65
CA LYS A 24 41.07 30.66 -40.64
C LYS A 24 41.89 29.46 -40.12
N LYS A 25 41.43 28.21 -40.33
CA LYS A 25 41.46 27.37 -41.58
C LYS A 25 42.87 26.99 -42.05
N PHE A 26 43.19 25.68 -42.03
CA PHE A 26 43.65 24.83 -43.14
C PHE A 26 43.96 23.42 -42.54
N ALA A 27 43.02 22.48 -42.61
CA ALA A 27 42.91 21.44 -43.64
C ALA A 27 44.08 20.43 -43.64
N PHE A 28 43.91 19.33 -42.90
CA PHE A 28 44.56 18.06 -43.18
C PHE A 28 43.46 17.03 -43.49
N LEU A 29 43.08 16.99 -44.77
CA LEU A 29 42.37 15.87 -45.37
C LEU A 29 43.36 14.73 -45.49
N SER A 30 43.22 13.70 -44.66
CA SER A 30 43.82 12.39 -44.91
C SER A 30 43.15 11.79 -46.14
N ALA A 31 43.84 11.88 -47.27
CA ALA A 31 43.47 11.22 -48.51
C ALA A 31 43.60 9.70 -48.33
N VAL A 32 42.48 9.03 -48.04
CA VAL A 32 42.31 7.60 -48.34
C VAL A 32 42.23 7.49 -49.86
N PRO A 33 43.13 6.78 -50.56
CA PRO A 33 42.91 6.50 -51.96
C PRO A 33 41.87 5.39 -52.04
N LEU A 34 40.59 5.76 -51.99
CA LEU A 34 39.53 4.89 -52.49
C LEU A 34 39.79 4.72 -53.99
N ARG A 35 40.51 3.65 -54.35
CA ARG A 35 40.51 3.10 -55.69
C ARG A 35 39.09 2.59 -55.99
N PHE A 36 38.15 3.49 -56.21
CA PHE A 36 36.91 3.15 -56.89
C PHE A 36 37.31 2.81 -58.32
N SER A 37 37.20 1.53 -58.68
CA SER A 37 37.29 1.11 -60.08
C SER A 37 36.34 2.00 -60.89
N LEU A 38 36.82 2.58 -61.99
CA LEU A 38 35.99 3.35 -62.93
C LEU A 38 34.72 2.56 -63.33
N ARG A 39 34.84 1.23 -63.32
CA ARG A 39 33.75 0.29 -63.58
C ARG A 39 32.69 0.27 -62.47
N GLY A 40 33.08 0.42 -61.21
CA GLY A 40 32.16 0.52 -60.07
C GLY A 40 31.45 1.88 -60.00
N TYR A 41 32.14 2.97 -60.32
CA TYR A 41 31.52 4.28 -60.47
C TYR A 41 30.56 4.31 -61.66
N GLY A 42 30.94 3.72 -62.79
CA GLY A 42 30.07 3.56 -63.95
C GLY A 42 28.80 2.76 -63.63
N PHE A 43 28.92 1.65 -62.89
CA PHE A 43 27.76 0.87 -62.47
C PHE A 43 26.85 1.67 -61.52
N CYS A 44 27.43 2.37 -60.54
CA CYS A 44 26.69 3.19 -59.59
C CYS A 44 25.93 4.33 -60.30
N MET A 45 26.61 5.06 -61.20
CA MET A 45 26.00 6.14 -61.98
C MET A 45 24.95 5.62 -62.96
N ALA A 46 25.14 4.43 -63.54
CA ALA A 46 24.13 3.79 -64.39
C ALA A 46 22.90 3.37 -63.58
N THR A 47 23.06 2.83 -62.37
CA THR A 47 21.94 2.50 -61.48
C THR A 47 21.21 3.75 -61.01
N LEU A 48 21.93 4.82 -60.68
CA LEU A 48 21.34 6.12 -60.32
C LEU A 48 20.58 6.72 -61.50
N PHE A 49 21.14 6.65 -62.72
CA PHE A 49 20.48 7.12 -63.92
C PHE A 49 19.21 6.33 -64.20
N LEU A 50 19.23 4.99 -64.12
CA LEU A 50 18.04 4.16 -64.28
C LEU A 50 16.97 4.45 -63.22
N PHE A 51 17.38 4.69 -61.97
CA PHE A 51 16.45 5.03 -60.89
C PHE A 51 15.84 6.42 -61.09
N CYS A 52 16.64 7.42 -61.45
CA CYS A 52 16.15 8.77 -61.76
C CYS A 52 15.27 8.79 -63.02
N PHE A 53 15.63 8.03 -64.05
CA PHE A 53 14.86 7.92 -65.28
C PHE A 53 13.54 7.16 -65.04
N GLY A 54 13.57 6.11 -64.22
CA GLY A 54 12.37 5.42 -63.74
C GLY A 54 11.46 6.32 -62.89
N SER A 55 12.03 7.14 -62.01
CA SER A 55 11.29 8.14 -61.23
C SER A 55 10.68 9.25 -62.10
N LEU A 56 11.37 9.68 -63.15
CA LEU A 56 10.85 10.64 -64.11
C LEU A 56 9.69 10.04 -64.91
N PHE A 57 9.81 8.78 -65.34
CA PHE A 57 8.74 8.05 -66.01
C PHE A 57 7.53 7.81 -65.10
N TYR A 58 7.76 7.60 -63.80
CA TYR A 58 6.73 7.51 -62.77
C TYR A 58 5.98 8.84 -62.57
N GLN A 59 6.71 9.96 -62.55
CA GLN A 59 6.12 11.30 -62.43
C GLN A 59 5.36 11.75 -63.68
N LEU A 60 5.87 11.43 -64.88
CA LEU A 60 5.24 11.81 -66.15
C LEU A 60 3.98 10.99 -66.47
N ASN A 61 3.90 9.73 -66.03
CA ASN A 61 2.72 8.87 -66.24
C ASN A 61 1.68 8.96 -65.12
N GLY A 62 1.83 9.90 -64.18
CA GLY A 62 0.84 10.15 -63.12
C GLY A 62 0.70 9.01 -62.09
N GLY A 63 1.69 8.13 -61.96
CA GLY A 63 1.68 7.05 -60.97
C GLY A 63 2.25 5.71 -61.47
N PRO A 64 2.11 4.64 -60.67
CA PRO A 64 2.67 3.33 -60.99
C PRO A 64 1.97 2.68 -62.20
N PRO A 65 2.70 1.95 -63.06
CA PRO A 65 2.11 1.17 -64.15
C PRO A 65 1.09 0.15 -63.62
N LYS A 66 0.03 -0.12 -64.42
CA LYS A 66 -1.08 -1.02 -64.05
C LYS A 66 -0.63 -2.38 -63.51
N ILE A 67 0.46 -2.93 -64.02
CA ILE A 67 1.03 -4.20 -63.55
C ILE A 67 1.42 -4.16 -62.06
N LEU A 68 1.93 -3.03 -61.56
CA LEU A 68 2.28 -2.87 -60.14
C LEU A 68 1.03 -2.65 -59.27
N LEU A 69 -0.02 -2.04 -59.82
CA LEU A 69 -1.32 -1.94 -59.16
C LEU A 69 -2.01 -3.31 -59.07
N ASP A 70 -1.91 -4.13 -60.12
CA ASP A 70 -2.47 -5.48 -60.15
C ASP A 70 -1.71 -6.41 -59.20
N ILE A 71 -0.37 -6.31 -59.12
CA ILE A 71 0.43 -7.04 -58.12
C ILE A 71 0.04 -6.63 -56.69
N ARG A 72 -0.24 -5.34 -56.43
CA ARG A 72 -0.79 -4.88 -55.13
C ARG A 72 -2.15 -5.51 -54.82
N HIS A 73 -2.99 -5.70 -55.83
CA HIS A 73 -4.30 -6.34 -55.67
C HIS A 73 -4.19 -7.85 -55.35
N TYR A 74 -3.14 -8.52 -55.84
CA TYR A 74 -2.84 -9.93 -55.58
C TYR A 74 -2.08 -10.17 -54.26
N LEU A 75 -1.25 -9.23 -53.82
CA LEU A 75 -0.49 -9.33 -52.56
C LEU A 75 -1.23 -8.78 -51.34
N GLY A 76 -2.44 -8.25 -51.52
CA GLY A 76 -3.21 -7.59 -50.48
C GLY A 76 -2.70 -6.19 -50.17
N GLU A 77 -3.57 -5.36 -49.59
CA GLU A 77 -3.19 -4.04 -49.10
C GLU A 77 -2.07 -4.17 -48.06
N SER A 78 -0.84 -3.75 -48.42
CA SER A 78 0.24 -3.59 -47.46
C SER A 78 -0.13 -2.46 -46.49
N THR A 79 -0.37 -2.81 -45.22
CA THR A 79 -0.70 -1.89 -44.12
C THR A 79 0.49 -1.04 -43.65
N TYR A 80 1.62 -1.05 -44.36
CA TYR A 80 2.86 -0.40 -43.90
C TYR A 80 2.76 1.13 -43.74
N LEU A 81 1.71 1.78 -44.25
CA LEU A 81 1.45 3.22 -44.07
C LEU A 81 0.19 3.56 -43.27
N ASP A 82 -0.63 2.57 -42.89
CA ASP A 82 -1.89 2.77 -42.15
C ASP A 82 -1.92 2.07 -40.76
N ASP A 83 -0.82 1.44 -40.33
CA ASP A 83 -0.69 0.83 -38.98
C ASP A 83 -0.56 1.85 -37.82
N HIS A 84 -0.70 3.15 -38.11
CA HIS A 84 -0.97 4.15 -37.08
C HIS A 84 -2.47 4.41 -36.98
N GLY A 85 -3.23 3.36 -36.66
CA GLY A 85 -4.45 3.55 -35.89
C GLY A 85 -4.15 4.47 -34.69
N PRO A 86 -5.15 5.21 -34.15
CA PRO A 86 -4.92 6.03 -32.97
C PRO A 86 -4.13 5.21 -31.94
N PRO A 87 -3.05 5.76 -31.34
CA PRO A 87 -2.16 4.99 -30.49
C PRO A 87 -3.03 4.21 -29.53
N ALA A 88 -2.93 2.87 -29.58
CA ALA A 88 -3.75 2.00 -28.75
C ALA A 88 -3.74 2.61 -27.34
N PRO A 89 -4.91 2.86 -26.72
CA PRO A 89 -4.96 3.50 -25.43
C PRO A 89 -3.98 2.76 -24.53
N ARG A 90 -3.07 3.49 -23.88
CA ARG A 90 -2.06 2.88 -23.01
C ARG A 90 -2.79 2.21 -21.84
N VAL A 91 -3.24 0.98 -22.06
CA VAL A 91 -3.81 0.14 -21.01
C VAL A 91 -2.64 -0.16 -20.09
N LEU A 92 -2.70 0.35 -18.86
CA LEU A 92 -1.70 0.02 -17.86
C LEU A 92 -1.71 -1.50 -17.67
N LEU A 93 -0.52 -2.11 -17.75
CA LEU A 93 -0.34 -3.55 -17.59
C LEU A 93 -0.75 -4.05 -16.19
N PHE A 94 -0.91 -3.12 -15.25
CA PHE A 94 -1.25 -3.34 -13.85
C PHE A 94 -2.51 -2.55 -13.51
N PRO A 95 -3.29 -2.98 -12.49
CA PRO A 95 -4.54 -2.32 -12.11
C PRO A 95 -4.37 -0.82 -11.83
N SER A 96 -5.23 0.01 -12.44
CA SER A 96 -5.21 1.49 -12.37
C SER A 96 -6.26 2.10 -11.41
N GLN A 97 -7.07 1.24 -10.77
CA GLN A 97 -8.14 1.62 -9.84
C GLN A 97 -7.90 0.92 -8.51
N VAL A 98 -7.27 1.62 -7.55
CA VAL A 98 -6.87 1.03 -6.27
C VAL A 98 -7.68 1.64 -5.13
N VAL A 99 -8.26 0.80 -4.28
CA VAL A 99 -8.94 1.23 -3.04
C VAL A 99 -8.18 0.71 -1.83
N TYR A 100 -7.75 1.64 -0.97
CA TYR A 100 -7.21 1.35 0.35
C TYR A 100 -8.23 1.72 1.44
N ASN A 101 -9.10 0.76 1.79
CA ASN A 101 -10.09 0.89 2.86
C ASN A 101 -9.45 0.72 4.25
N ARG A 102 -8.52 1.61 4.56
CA ARG A 102 -7.60 1.57 5.70
C ARG A 102 -8.27 1.28 7.05
N VAL A 103 -7.71 0.30 7.77
CA VAL A 103 -8.12 -0.04 9.13
C VAL A 103 -7.47 0.90 10.15
N GLY A 104 -8.24 1.35 11.13
CA GLY A 104 -7.76 2.17 12.24
C GLY A 104 -6.63 1.50 13.04
N LYS A 105 -5.62 2.29 13.42
CA LYS A 105 -4.45 1.87 14.24
C LYS A 105 -3.55 0.79 13.64
N CYS A 106 -3.65 0.57 12.33
CA CYS A 106 -2.79 -0.32 11.55
C CYS A 106 -1.74 0.48 10.74
N GLY A 107 -1.21 1.58 11.28
CA GLY A 107 -0.21 2.42 10.58
C GLY A 107 -0.77 3.26 9.42
N SER A 108 -2.09 3.35 9.26
CA SER A 108 -2.72 3.99 8.10
C SER A 108 -2.25 5.42 7.84
N ARG A 109 -1.99 6.22 8.88
CA ARG A 109 -1.56 7.62 8.73
C ARG A 109 -0.15 7.69 8.14
N THR A 110 0.73 6.82 8.60
CA THR A 110 2.12 6.66 8.12
C THR A 110 2.15 6.23 6.66
N VAL A 111 1.26 5.32 6.28
CA VAL A 111 1.09 4.88 4.88
C VAL A 111 0.52 6.00 4.01
N VAL A 112 -0.48 6.76 4.47
CA VAL A 112 -1.01 7.88 3.67
C VAL A 112 0.02 9.00 3.46
N ILE A 113 0.90 9.28 4.42
CA ILE A 113 2.01 10.20 4.21
C ILE A 113 2.92 9.70 3.09
N LEU A 114 3.25 8.39 3.10
CA LEU A 114 4.06 7.77 2.05
C LEU A 114 3.37 7.86 0.68
N LEU A 115 2.07 7.58 0.63
CA LEU A 115 1.28 7.65 -0.60
C LEU A 115 1.23 9.06 -1.18
N ARG A 116 1.24 10.11 -0.35
CA ARG A 116 1.30 11.50 -0.84
C ARG A 116 2.61 11.79 -1.57
N LEU A 117 3.73 11.38 -0.97
CA LEU A 117 5.05 11.53 -1.60
C LEU A 117 5.14 10.72 -2.90
N LEU A 118 4.58 9.51 -2.92
CA LEU A 118 4.50 8.68 -4.13
C LEU A 118 3.60 9.29 -5.20
N ALA A 119 2.46 9.88 -4.82
CA ALA A 119 1.54 10.53 -5.75
C ALA A 119 2.17 11.74 -6.44
N GLU A 120 2.91 12.56 -5.69
CA GLU A 120 3.69 13.66 -6.24
C GLU A 120 4.77 13.18 -7.21
N ARG A 121 5.45 12.07 -6.87
CA ARG A 121 6.53 11.53 -7.69
C ARG A 121 6.05 10.85 -8.97
N HIS A 122 4.98 10.08 -8.88
CA HIS A 122 4.48 9.22 -9.96
C HIS A 122 3.24 9.77 -10.67
N GLN A 123 2.75 10.95 -10.26
CA GLN A 123 1.67 11.70 -10.93
C GLN A 123 0.35 10.91 -11.04
N PHE A 124 -0.04 10.20 -9.99
CA PHE A 124 -1.36 9.54 -9.89
C PHE A 124 -2.31 10.29 -8.95
N ASN A 125 -3.61 10.08 -9.11
CA ASN A 125 -4.63 10.74 -8.29
C ASN A 125 -4.78 10.05 -6.93
N LEU A 126 -4.24 10.66 -5.87
CA LEU A 126 -4.48 10.22 -4.49
C LEU A 126 -5.68 10.97 -3.89
N VAL A 127 -6.79 10.27 -3.67
CA VAL A 127 -8.01 10.85 -3.10
C VAL A 127 -8.25 10.28 -1.71
N SER A 128 -8.25 11.15 -0.69
CA SER A 128 -8.60 10.79 0.69
C SER A 128 -9.94 11.43 1.06
N SER A 129 -10.86 10.65 1.60
CA SER A 129 -12.11 11.22 2.11
C SER A 129 -11.91 11.92 3.45
N ASP A 130 -12.54 13.09 3.61
CA ASP A 130 -12.59 13.83 4.88
C ASP A 130 -13.48 13.14 5.94
N ILE A 131 -14.34 12.21 5.51
CA ILE A 131 -15.19 11.44 6.41
C ILE A 131 -14.38 10.30 7.02
N HIS A 132 -14.05 10.43 8.30
CA HIS A 132 -13.19 9.48 9.02
C HIS A 132 -13.94 8.60 10.04
N ASN A 133 -15.07 9.05 10.55
CA ASN A 133 -15.81 8.42 11.66
C ASN A 133 -16.94 7.49 11.20
N LYS A 134 -17.41 7.63 9.95
CA LYS A 134 -18.50 6.82 9.40
C LYS A 134 -17.96 5.69 8.52
N THR A 135 -17.75 4.53 9.14
CA THR A 135 -17.28 3.29 8.47
C THR A 135 -18.43 2.44 7.90
N ARG A 136 -19.61 2.56 8.52
CA ARG A 136 -20.85 1.85 8.16
C ARG A 136 -21.73 2.76 7.33
N LEU A 137 -22.16 2.29 6.18
CA LEU A 137 -22.90 3.09 5.21
C LEU A 137 -24.26 2.47 4.90
N THR A 138 -25.28 3.32 4.74
CA THR A 138 -26.57 2.88 4.20
C THR A 138 -26.43 2.49 2.72
N LYS A 139 -27.41 1.78 2.16
CA LYS A 139 -27.36 1.35 0.76
C LYS A 139 -27.19 2.53 -0.22
N HIS A 140 -27.89 3.64 0.02
CA HIS A 140 -27.79 4.85 -0.80
C HIS A 140 -26.38 5.44 -0.73
N GLU A 141 -25.86 5.63 0.50
CA GLU A 141 -24.50 6.15 0.70
C GLU A 141 -23.41 5.25 0.12
N GLN A 142 -23.61 3.93 0.11
CA GLN A 142 -22.71 3.00 -0.57
C GLN A 142 -22.70 3.29 -2.06
N VAL A 143 -23.87 3.38 -2.71
CA VAL A 143 -24.00 3.66 -4.16
C VAL A 143 -23.38 5.01 -4.50
N ASP A 144 -23.67 6.06 -3.74
CA ASP A 144 -23.13 7.39 -3.99
C ASP A 144 -21.61 7.41 -3.86
N LEU A 145 -21.09 6.74 -2.82
CA LEU A 145 -19.65 6.62 -2.63
C LEU A 145 -18.98 5.84 -3.76
N MET A 146 -19.56 4.70 -4.18
CA MET A 146 -18.99 3.89 -5.26
C MET A 146 -18.99 4.66 -6.58
N LYS A 147 -20.07 5.38 -6.91
CA LYS A 147 -20.13 6.25 -8.09
C LYS A 147 -19.08 7.38 -8.03
N ASN A 148 -18.93 8.01 -6.87
CA ASN A 148 -17.93 9.06 -6.68
C ASN A 148 -16.51 8.51 -6.86
N ILE A 149 -16.22 7.28 -6.39
CA ILE A 149 -14.92 6.63 -6.59
C ILE A 149 -14.70 6.30 -8.07
N SER A 150 -15.71 5.74 -8.75
CA SER A 150 -15.60 5.38 -10.18
C SER A 150 -15.43 6.57 -11.11
N ASN A 151 -15.83 7.78 -10.68
CA ASN A 151 -15.65 9.02 -11.45
C ASN A 151 -14.26 9.64 -11.29
N ILE A 152 -13.38 9.09 -10.45
CA ILE A 152 -12.02 9.63 -10.25
C ILE A 152 -11.18 9.33 -11.51
N PRO A 153 -10.46 10.33 -12.06
CA PRO A 153 -9.57 10.09 -13.20
C PRO A 153 -8.49 9.05 -12.88
N GLN A 154 -8.33 8.07 -13.77
CA GLN A 154 -7.32 7.01 -13.62
C GLN A 154 -5.93 7.48 -14.11
N PRO A 155 -4.83 6.97 -13.54
CA PRO A 155 -4.77 6.04 -12.40
C PRO A 155 -5.07 6.74 -11.07
N PHE A 156 -5.82 6.08 -10.19
CA PHE A 156 -6.13 6.62 -8.86
C PHE A 156 -5.90 5.64 -7.72
N LEU A 157 -5.64 6.17 -6.54
CA LEU A 157 -5.67 5.45 -5.28
C LEU A 157 -6.60 6.18 -4.32
N TYR A 158 -7.71 5.54 -3.98
CA TYR A 158 -8.70 6.07 -3.05
C TYR A 158 -8.47 5.52 -1.65
N THR A 159 -8.50 6.38 -0.62
CA THR A 159 -8.31 5.95 0.77
C THR A 159 -9.38 6.52 1.72
N ARG A 160 -9.95 5.64 2.54
CA ARG A 160 -10.95 5.99 3.56
C ARG A 160 -11.04 4.93 4.65
N HIS A 161 -11.39 5.34 5.88
CA HIS A 161 -11.84 4.41 6.92
C HIS A 161 -13.28 3.96 6.60
N VAL A 162 -13.44 2.84 5.89
CA VAL A 162 -14.75 2.31 5.50
C VAL A 162 -14.69 0.78 5.43
N HIS A 163 -15.78 0.10 5.80
CA HIS A 163 -15.84 -1.34 5.59
C HIS A 163 -15.94 -1.66 4.09
N PHE A 164 -15.47 -2.85 3.70
CA PHE A 164 -15.46 -3.32 2.33
C PHE A 164 -16.78 -3.07 1.60
N LEU A 165 -16.67 -2.55 0.37
CA LEU A 165 -17.76 -2.25 -0.53
C LEU A 165 -17.66 -3.20 -1.72
N ASN A 166 -18.76 -3.89 -2.00
CA ASN A 166 -18.87 -4.75 -3.17
C ASN A 166 -19.51 -3.94 -4.31
N PHE A 167 -18.69 -3.52 -5.28
CA PHE A 167 -19.09 -2.74 -6.44
C PHE A 167 -19.86 -3.59 -7.44
N THR A 168 -19.46 -4.86 -7.61
CA THR A 168 -20.11 -5.79 -8.54
C THR A 168 -21.58 -6.02 -8.21
N ARG A 169 -21.94 -6.01 -6.92
CA ARG A 169 -23.34 -6.07 -6.45
C ARG A 169 -24.23 -4.96 -7.03
N PHE A 170 -23.64 -3.82 -7.40
CA PHE A 170 -24.33 -2.67 -7.98
C PHE A 170 -24.03 -2.49 -9.47
N ARG A 171 -23.46 -3.52 -10.12
CA ARG A 171 -23.06 -3.50 -11.54
C ARG A 171 -22.06 -2.38 -11.87
N ILE A 172 -21.22 -2.04 -10.91
CA ILE A 172 -20.11 -1.10 -11.07
C ILE A 172 -18.82 -1.94 -11.16
N GLU A 173 -17.88 -1.52 -11.99
CA GLU A 173 -16.56 -2.16 -12.09
C GLU A 173 -15.87 -2.15 -10.71
N GLN A 174 -15.32 -3.31 -10.33
CA GLN A 174 -14.70 -3.50 -9.02
C GLN A 174 -13.24 -3.02 -9.07
N PRO A 175 -12.86 -1.99 -8.29
CA PRO A 175 -11.47 -1.63 -8.14
C PRO A 175 -10.73 -2.70 -7.33
N VAL A 176 -9.41 -2.78 -7.50
CA VAL A 176 -8.60 -3.69 -6.68
C VAL A 176 -8.44 -3.13 -5.27
N TYR A 177 -8.64 -3.98 -4.27
CA TYR A 177 -8.46 -3.58 -2.88
C TYR A 177 -7.05 -3.92 -2.39
N ILE A 178 -6.47 -3.02 -1.60
CA ILE A 178 -5.28 -3.30 -0.79
C ILE A 178 -5.57 -2.95 0.66
N ASN A 179 -4.90 -3.62 1.59
CA ASN A 179 -5.00 -3.24 3.00
C ASN A 179 -3.76 -3.63 3.80
N ILE A 180 -3.62 -3.07 4.99
CA ILE A 180 -2.57 -3.40 5.96
C ILE A 180 -3.23 -3.53 7.31
N ILE A 181 -3.06 -4.69 7.94
CA ILE A 181 -3.55 -4.98 9.29
C ILE A 181 -2.39 -5.05 10.28
N ARG A 182 -2.70 -5.21 11.56
CA ARG A 182 -1.75 -5.27 12.66
C ARG A 182 -2.23 -6.35 13.63
N ASP A 183 -1.32 -6.89 14.43
CA ASP A 183 -1.67 -7.76 15.56
C ASP A 183 -2.87 -7.19 16.36
N PRO A 184 -3.92 -8.00 16.61
CA PRO A 184 -5.16 -7.54 17.22
C PRO A 184 -4.99 -6.83 18.55
N ILE A 185 -4.19 -7.39 19.47
CA ILE A 185 -3.93 -6.79 20.78
C ILE A 185 -3.14 -5.49 20.63
N ASN A 186 -2.06 -5.49 19.84
CA ASN A 186 -1.25 -4.28 19.62
C ASN A 186 -2.05 -3.15 18.98
N ARG A 187 -2.99 -3.48 18.08
CA ARG A 187 -3.94 -2.53 17.51
C ARG A 187 -4.88 -1.99 18.58
N PHE A 188 -5.45 -2.86 19.41
CA PHE A 188 -6.33 -2.48 20.52
C PHE A 188 -5.62 -1.55 21.52
N LEU A 189 -4.43 -1.93 22.00
CA LEU A 189 -3.62 -1.11 22.92
C LEU A 189 -3.32 0.26 22.29
N SER A 190 -2.91 0.29 21.03
CA SER A 190 -2.68 1.54 20.32
C SER A 190 -3.94 2.41 20.22
N ASN A 191 -5.13 1.81 20.12
CA ASN A 191 -6.39 2.55 20.14
C ASN A 191 -6.73 3.08 21.53
N TYR A 192 -6.60 2.23 22.56
CA TYR A 192 -6.89 2.55 23.96
C TYR A 192 -6.11 3.79 24.41
N PHE A 193 -4.78 3.76 24.26
CA PHE A 193 -3.93 4.87 24.66
C PHE A 193 -4.06 6.08 23.74
N PHE A 194 -4.37 5.88 22.46
CA PHE A 194 -4.57 7.01 21.55
C PHE A 194 -5.81 7.83 21.91
N ARG A 195 -6.90 7.17 22.32
CA ARG A 195 -8.11 7.89 22.76
C ARG A 195 -7.84 8.72 24.03
N ARG A 196 -6.95 8.26 24.89
CA ARG A 196 -6.63 8.92 26.17
C ARG A 196 -5.57 10.01 26.06
N PHE A 197 -4.51 9.75 25.30
CA PHE A 197 -3.29 10.57 25.30
C PHE A 197 -2.87 11.08 23.91
N GLY A 198 -3.52 10.61 22.85
CA GLY A 198 -3.27 11.08 21.48
C GLY A 198 -1.98 10.55 20.85
N ASP A 199 -1.37 11.41 20.01
CA ASP A 199 -0.11 11.17 19.28
C ASP A 199 0.85 12.35 19.49
N TRP A 200 2.10 12.19 19.07
CA TRP A 200 3.16 13.19 19.24
C TRP A 200 2.91 14.56 18.58
N ARG A 201 1.84 14.73 17.78
CA ARG A 201 1.47 16.03 17.17
C ARG A 201 0.78 17.00 18.14
N GLY A 202 0.66 16.62 19.41
CA GLY A 202 0.17 17.50 20.48
C GLY A 202 -0.65 16.72 21.50
N GLU A 203 -0.20 16.73 22.75
CA GLU A 203 -0.90 16.07 23.87
C GLU A 203 -2.30 16.65 24.07
N GLN A 204 -2.53 17.94 23.78
CA GLN A 204 -3.85 18.60 23.86
C GLN A 204 -4.85 18.12 22.79
N ASN A 205 -4.43 17.33 21.79
CA ASN A 205 -5.31 16.81 20.75
C ASN A 205 -6.42 15.88 21.30
N HIS A 206 -6.27 15.34 22.51
CA HIS A 206 -7.31 14.52 23.12
C HIS A 206 -8.60 15.32 23.39
N LEU A 207 -8.49 16.62 23.73
CA LEU A 207 -9.65 17.48 24.01
C LEU A 207 -10.53 17.65 22.76
N ILE A 208 -9.89 17.65 21.59
CA ILE A 208 -10.55 17.74 20.29
C ILE A 208 -11.10 16.36 19.86
N ARG A 209 -10.38 15.28 20.15
CA ARG A 209 -10.64 13.95 19.58
C ARG A 209 -11.62 13.10 20.40
N THR A 210 -11.64 13.27 21.72
CA THR A 210 -12.55 12.61 22.65
C THR A 210 -13.05 13.66 23.64
N PRO A 211 -13.88 14.61 23.16
CA PRO A 211 -14.47 15.62 24.02
C PRO A 211 -15.31 14.93 25.11
N GLY A 212 -15.15 15.36 26.36
CA GLY A 212 -15.94 14.86 27.49
C GLY A 212 -15.44 13.58 28.17
N MET A 213 -14.27 13.04 27.79
CA MET A 213 -13.64 11.95 28.56
C MET A 213 -13.21 12.47 29.94
N LYS A 214 -13.76 11.86 31.00
CA LYS A 214 -13.43 12.20 32.38
C LYS A 214 -12.02 11.69 32.75
N ASP A 215 -11.43 12.25 33.80
CA ASP A 215 -10.07 11.90 34.20
C ASP A 215 -9.94 10.48 34.76
N ASP A 216 -10.96 9.98 35.46
CA ASP A 216 -11.06 8.58 35.89
C ASP A 216 -11.07 7.63 34.68
N GLU A 217 -11.85 7.92 33.64
CA GLU A 217 -11.84 7.14 32.39
C GLU A 217 -10.48 7.24 31.67
N ARG A 218 -9.87 8.42 31.66
CA ARG A 218 -8.61 8.69 30.97
C ARG A 218 -7.46 7.92 31.59
N TYR A 219 -7.36 7.92 32.91
CA TYR A 219 -6.28 7.29 33.65
C TYR A 219 -6.62 5.89 34.16
N LEU A 220 -7.79 5.35 33.77
CA LEU A 220 -8.17 3.96 34.02
C LEU A 220 -7.03 3.01 33.62
N ASP A 221 -6.57 2.22 34.59
CA ASP A 221 -5.58 1.18 34.33
C ASP A 221 -6.14 0.17 33.33
N ILE A 222 -5.35 -0.14 32.32
CA ILE A 222 -5.73 -1.08 31.28
C ILE A 222 -5.97 -2.49 31.84
N ASN A 223 -5.23 -2.88 32.90
CA ASN A 223 -5.44 -4.19 33.52
C ASN A 223 -6.83 -4.28 34.15
N VAL A 224 -7.22 -3.26 34.92
CA VAL A 224 -8.56 -3.11 35.49
C VAL A 224 -9.62 -3.14 34.39
N CYS A 225 -9.44 -2.34 33.33
CA CYS A 225 -10.36 -2.33 32.20
C CYS A 225 -10.61 -3.72 31.59
N ILE A 226 -9.54 -4.50 31.44
CA ILE A 226 -9.61 -5.85 30.85
C ILE A 226 -10.22 -6.85 31.83
N LEU A 227 -9.67 -6.95 33.03
CA LEU A 227 -10.03 -7.98 34.01
C LEU A 227 -11.46 -7.78 34.52
N GLU A 228 -11.87 -6.53 34.77
CA GLU A 228 -13.24 -6.19 35.19
C GLU A 228 -14.22 -6.05 34.03
N ASN A 229 -13.81 -6.41 32.80
CA ASN A 229 -14.69 -6.53 31.64
C ASN A 229 -15.41 -5.22 31.23
N TYR A 230 -14.73 -4.07 31.36
CA TYR A 230 -15.28 -2.79 30.92
C TYR A 230 -15.70 -2.84 29.43
N PRO A 231 -16.79 -2.16 29.03
CA PRO A 231 -17.35 -2.27 27.68
C PRO A 231 -16.38 -2.00 26.52
N GLU A 232 -15.35 -1.17 26.72
CA GLU A 232 -14.33 -0.91 25.68
C GLU A 232 -13.22 -1.95 25.61
N CYS A 233 -13.05 -2.75 26.65
CA CYS A 233 -12.10 -3.85 26.78
C CYS A 233 -12.77 -5.23 26.61
N SER A 234 -14.02 -5.26 26.13
CA SER A 234 -14.84 -6.45 25.96
C SER A 234 -15.58 -6.49 24.62
N ASN A 235 -16.09 -7.67 24.26
CA ASN A 235 -16.89 -7.84 23.05
C ASN A 235 -18.27 -7.17 23.20
N PRO A 236 -18.82 -6.57 22.14
CA PRO A 236 -18.36 -6.62 20.75
C PRO A 236 -17.35 -5.52 20.36
N ARG A 237 -16.90 -4.66 21.28
CA ARG A 237 -16.04 -3.50 20.93
C ARG A 237 -14.60 -3.87 20.55
N LEU A 238 -14.13 -5.03 21.00
CA LEU A 238 -12.83 -5.57 20.58
C LEU A 238 -12.82 -6.02 19.11
N PHE A 239 -13.98 -6.43 18.58
CA PHE A 239 -14.16 -6.90 17.21
C PHE A 239 -14.20 -5.73 16.22
N TYR A 240 -13.10 -5.54 15.52
CA TYR A 240 -12.78 -4.34 14.77
C TYR A 240 -12.14 -4.60 13.40
N ILE A 241 -11.18 -5.52 13.26
CA ILE A 241 -10.48 -5.75 11.98
C ILE A 241 -11.40 -6.51 11.02
N ILE A 242 -11.97 -7.65 11.44
CA ILE A 242 -12.86 -8.47 10.61
C ILE A 242 -14.00 -7.66 9.95
N PRO A 243 -14.75 -6.78 10.64
CA PRO A 243 -15.80 -5.97 10.02
C PRO A 243 -15.33 -5.15 8.79
N TYR A 244 -14.08 -4.68 8.77
CA TYR A 244 -13.55 -3.94 7.62
C TYR A 244 -13.44 -4.79 6.35
N PHE A 245 -13.23 -6.10 6.50
CA PHE A 245 -13.10 -7.05 5.39
C PHE A 245 -14.41 -7.78 5.11
N CYS A 246 -15.19 -8.11 6.13
CA CYS A 246 -16.52 -8.72 5.99
C CYS A 246 -17.49 -7.79 5.23
N GLY A 247 -17.39 -6.48 5.47
CA GLY A 247 -18.09 -5.45 4.69
C GLY A 247 -19.28 -4.82 5.39
N GLN A 248 -20.27 -4.38 4.61
CA GLN A 248 -21.40 -3.58 5.08
C GLN A 248 -22.60 -4.42 5.59
N HIS A 249 -22.53 -5.75 5.54
CA HIS A 249 -23.62 -6.62 5.97
C HIS A 249 -23.88 -6.49 7.49
N PRO A 250 -25.13 -6.46 7.98
CA PRO A 250 -25.41 -6.35 9.41
C PRO A 250 -24.76 -7.44 10.27
N GLN A 251 -24.72 -8.68 9.78
CA GLN A 251 -24.05 -9.79 10.49
C GLN A 251 -22.53 -9.61 10.65
N CYS A 252 -21.89 -8.73 9.87
CA CYS A 252 -20.47 -8.40 10.05
C CYS A 252 -20.21 -7.58 11.33
N ARG A 253 -21.25 -7.16 12.06
CA ARG A 253 -21.14 -6.34 13.28
C ARG A 253 -20.92 -7.19 14.53
N GLU A 254 -21.23 -8.48 14.44
CA GLU A 254 -21.20 -9.39 15.58
C GLU A 254 -20.02 -10.36 15.44
N PRO A 255 -19.26 -10.61 16.52
CA PRO A 255 -18.20 -11.61 16.50
C PRO A 255 -18.80 -13.00 16.28
N GLY A 256 -18.41 -13.67 15.19
CA GLY A 256 -18.91 -14.99 14.89
C GLY A 256 -18.25 -15.61 13.68
N VAL A 257 -18.44 -16.93 13.53
CA VAL A 257 -17.84 -17.73 12.45
C VAL A 257 -18.27 -17.19 11.08
N TRP A 258 -19.53 -16.79 10.92
CA TRP A 258 -20.03 -16.26 9.65
C TRP A 258 -19.26 -15.01 9.20
N ALA A 259 -19.04 -14.06 10.12
CA ALA A 259 -18.34 -12.81 9.80
C ALA A 259 -16.85 -13.06 9.49
N LEU A 260 -16.23 -13.98 10.23
CA LEU A 260 -14.86 -14.44 9.99
C LEU A 260 -14.70 -15.05 8.59
N GLU A 261 -15.52 -16.04 8.25
CA GLU A 261 -15.43 -16.74 6.97
C GLU A 261 -15.77 -15.83 5.80
N ARG A 262 -16.79 -14.97 5.95
CA ARG A 262 -17.10 -13.95 4.93
C ARG A 262 -15.94 -12.97 4.73
N ALA A 263 -15.25 -12.54 5.79
CA ALA A 263 -14.08 -11.70 5.66
C ALA A 263 -12.93 -12.40 4.92
N LYS A 264 -12.63 -13.66 5.25
CA LYS A 264 -11.61 -14.46 4.55
C LYS A 264 -11.96 -14.60 3.06
N GLN A 265 -13.21 -14.89 2.74
CA GLN A 265 -13.70 -14.99 1.36
C GLN A 265 -13.50 -13.67 0.61
N ASN A 266 -13.94 -12.54 1.17
CA ASN A 266 -13.79 -11.25 0.51
C ASN A 266 -12.32 -10.91 0.23
N VAL A 267 -11.41 -11.27 1.14
CA VAL A 267 -9.95 -11.11 0.94
C VAL A 267 -9.46 -11.91 -0.26
N LEU A 268 -9.83 -13.19 -0.37
CA LEU A 268 -9.39 -14.04 -1.48
C LEU A 268 -9.96 -13.58 -2.83
N GLU A 269 -11.18 -13.07 -2.84
CA GLU A 269 -11.90 -12.70 -4.07
C GLU A 269 -11.58 -11.28 -4.57
N ASN A 270 -11.36 -10.32 -3.65
CA ASN A 270 -11.39 -8.89 -4.00
C ASN A 270 -10.13 -8.10 -3.61
N PHE A 271 -9.26 -8.65 -2.75
CA PHE A 271 -8.05 -7.95 -2.32
C PHE A 271 -6.84 -8.45 -3.08
N LEU A 272 -6.13 -7.52 -3.73
CA LEU A 272 -4.86 -7.79 -4.40
C LEU A 272 -3.79 -8.22 -3.39
N ILE A 273 -3.71 -7.52 -2.25
CA ILE A 273 -2.82 -7.87 -1.15
C ILE A 273 -3.35 -7.31 0.16
N VAL A 274 -3.22 -8.09 1.23
CA VAL A 274 -3.37 -7.63 2.62
C VAL A 274 -2.07 -7.90 3.36
N GLY A 275 -1.38 -6.83 3.73
CA GLY A 275 -0.11 -6.90 4.46
C GLY A 275 -0.29 -6.88 5.99
N ILE A 276 0.79 -7.18 6.70
CA ILE A 276 0.91 -7.02 8.16
C ILE A 276 1.89 -5.90 8.49
N LEU A 277 1.52 -5.04 9.44
CA LEU A 277 2.28 -3.85 9.80
C LEU A 277 3.66 -4.19 10.38
N GLU A 278 3.75 -5.32 11.06
CA GLU A 278 4.97 -5.87 11.65
C GLU A 278 6.06 -6.14 10.60
N GLU A 279 5.68 -6.36 9.33
CA GLU A 279 6.59 -6.59 8.19
C GLU A 279 6.37 -5.52 7.10
N LEU A 280 6.15 -4.25 7.48
CA LEU A 280 5.80 -3.18 6.54
C LEU A 280 6.79 -3.03 5.37
N GLU A 281 8.10 -3.17 5.58
CA GLU A 281 9.09 -3.10 4.48
C GLU A 281 8.82 -4.15 3.39
N ASP A 282 8.48 -5.38 3.78
CA ASP A 282 8.14 -6.45 2.84
C ASP A 282 6.80 -6.19 2.14
N VAL A 283 5.84 -5.59 2.85
CA VAL A 283 4.56 -5.17 2.26
C VAL A 283 4.80 -4.13 1.17
N LEU A 284 5.67 -3.14 1.42
CA LEU A 284 5.99 -2.09 0.46
C LEU A 284 6.71 -2.66 -0.78
N LEU A 285 7.64 -3.60 -0.60
CA LEU A 285 8.29 -4.31 -1.71
C LEU A 285 7.31 -5.10 -2.57
N LEU A 286 6.35 -5.79 -1.94
CA LEU A 286 5.32 -6.50 -2.69
C LEU A 286 4.40 -5.54 -3.46
N LEU A 287 4.02 -4.41 -2.86
CA LEU A 287 3.25 -3.37 -3.53
C LEU A 287 4.00 -2.78 -4.72
N GLU A 288 5.32 -2.55 -4.61
CA GLU A 288 6.16 -2.13 -5.74
C GLU A 288 6.13 -3.13 -6.90
N ARG A 289 6.12 -4.43 -6.62
CA ARG A 289 6.04 -5.47 -7.67
C ARG A 289 4.64 -5.63 -8.28
N LEU A 290 3.60 -5.48 -7.48
CA LEU A 290 2.21 -5.69 -7.90
C LEU A 290 1.59 -4.44 -8.54
N LEU A 291 2.07 -3.26 -8.16
CA LEU A 291 1.53 -1.96 -8.55
C LEU A 291 2.68 -0.95 -8.80
N PRO A 292 3.59 -1.24 -9.75
CA PRO A 292 4.82 -0.46 -9.92
C PRO A 292 4.57 1.02 -10.24
N HIS A 293 3.53 1.34 -11.01
CA HIS A 293 3.20 2.72 -11.36
C HIS A 293 2.72 3.56 -10.16
N TYR A 294 2.38 2.95 -9.02
CA TYR A 294 2.10 3.65 -7.76
C TYR A 294 3.27 3.60 -6.77
N PHE A 295 4.03 2.51 -6.75
CA PHE A 295 4.94 2.17 -5.65
C PHE A 295 6.41 1.99 -6.08
N THR A 296 6.79 2.35 -7.31
CA THR A 296 8.21 2.34 -7.72
C THR A 296 9.04 3.19 -6.75
N ASP A 297 10.20 2.68 -6.34
CA ASP A 297 11.14 3.35 -5.44
C ASP A 297 10.60 3.62 -4.01
N VAL A 298 9.55 2.90 -3.60
CA VAL A 298 8.86 3.14 -2.33
C VAL A 298 9.76 2.98 -1.10
N LEU A 299 10.68 2.01 -1.10
CA LEU A 299 11.56 1.78 0.03
C LEU A 299 12.54 2.94 0.27
N ASN A 300 13.05 3.55 -0.80
CA ASN A 300 13.97 4.69 -0.69
C ASN A 300 13.24 5.91 -0.11
N ILE A 301 11.98 6.13 -0.51
CA ILE A 301 11.13 7.16 0.08
C ILE A 301 10.82 6.84 1.55
N TYR A 302 10.48 5.59 1.86
CA TYR A 302 10.20 5.14 3.23
C TYR A 302 11.41 5.28 4.16
N LYS A 303 12.63 5.13 3.65
CA LYS A 303 13.88 5.28 4.42
C LYS A 303 14.43 6.71 4.41
N SER A 304 13.78 7.63 3.71
CA SER A 304 14.20 9.03 3.64
C SER A 304 14.06 9.75 4.99
N PRO A 305 14.96 10.69 5.32
CA PRO A 305 14.89 11.44 6.59
C PRO A 305 13.60 12.27 6.71
N ASP A 306 13.13 12.85 5.61
CA ASP A 306 11.90 13.64 5.57
C ASP A 306 10.68 12.80 5.94
N TYR A 307 10.59 11.60 5.38
CA TYR A 307 9.54 10.65 5.74
C TYR A 307 9.65 10.20 7.19
N MET A 308 10.84 9.82 7.67
CA MET A 308 11.04 9.34 9.04
C MET A 308 10.62 10.38 10.07
N LYS A 309 10.94 11.67 9.85
CA LYS A 309 10.51 12.77 10.70
C LYS A 309 8.98 12.85 10.80
N MET A 310 8.28 12.75 9.67
CA MET A 310 6.80 12.78 9.63
C MET A 310 6.16 11.51 10.20
N GLY A 311 6.77 10.36 9.96
CA GLY A 311 6.31 9.05 10.41
C GLY A 311 6.39 8.89 11.93
N ASN A 312 7.49 9.33 12.56
CA ASN A 312 7.69 9.23 14.01
C ASN A 312 6.61 9.98 14.80
N MET A 313 6.08 11.07 14.25
CA MET A 313 4.99 11.85 14.86
C MET A 313 3.61 11.16 14.84
N THR A 314 3.48 9.99 14.21
CA THR A 314 2.21 9.23 14.15
C THR A 314 2.00 8.28 15.32
N GLY A 315 3.05 8.02 16.11
CA GLY A 315 3.01 7.07 17.21
C GLY A 315 2.12 7.53 18.37
N THR A 316 1.36 6.58 18.93
CA THR A 316 0.62 6.78 20.18
C THR A 316 1.59 6.92 21.36
N VAL A 317 1.36 7.92 22.20
CA VAL A 317 2.18 8.21 23.40
C VAL A 317 1.69 7.43 24.63
N ARG A 318 2.55 7.32 25.66
CA ARG A 318 2.22 6.76 26.99
C ARG A 318 1.55 5.37 26.94
N LYS A 319 2.04 4.50 26.04
CA LYS A 319 1.59 3.12 25.97
C LYS A 319 2.25 2.30 27.06
N HIS A 320 1.46 1.51 27.77
CA HIS A 320 1.94 0.53 28.73
C HIS A 320 1.46 -0.86 28.32
N THR A 321 2.26 -1.87 28.62
CA THR A 321 1.92 -3.27 28.35
C THR A 321 1.10 -3.80 29.52
N PRO A 322 -0.07 -4.43 29.28
CA PRO A 322 -0.85 -5.07 30.34
C PRO A 322 -0.10 -6.24 30.99
N THR A 323 -0.60 -6.70 32.15
CA THR A 323 -0.15 -7.91 32.81
C THR A 323 -0.40 -9.15 31.95
N LEU A 324 0.33 -10.23 32.23
CA LEU A 324 0.20 -11.49 31.50
C LEU A 324 -1.24 -12.02 31.54
N GLU A 325 -1.87 -12.00 32.72
CA GLU A 325 -3.25 -12.41 32.93
C GLU A 325 -4.23 -11.61 32.06
N ALA A 326 -4.11 -10.28 32.05
CA ALA A 326 -4.95 -9.42 31.21
C ALA A 326 -4.73 -9.70 29.71
N LEU A 327 -3.50 -9.95 29.29
CA LEU A 327 -3.21 -10.32 27.90
C LEU A 327 -3.84 -11.67 27.51
N GLN A 328 -3.85 -12.66 28.40
CA GLN A 328 -4.51 -13.96 28.17
C GLN A 328 -6.01 -13.78 27.98
N VAL A 329 -6.66 -13.01 28.86
CA VAL A 329 -8.08 -12.68 28.77
C VAL A 329 -8.40 -11.98 27.44
N LEU A 330 -7.60 -10.99 27.03
CA LEU A 330 -7.76 -10.33 25.74
C LEU A 330 -7.59 -11.29 24.57
N TYR A 331 -6.58 -12.16 24.60
CA TYR A 331 -6.33 -13.14 23.55
C TYR A 331 -7.55 -14.04 23.34
N HIS A 332 -8.12 -14.59 24.42
CA HIS A 332 -9.34 -15.41 24.35
C HIS A 332 -10.53 -14.62 23.79
N ARG A 333 -10.74 -13.37 24.26
CA ARG A 333 -11.83 -12.51 23.75
C ARG A 333 -11.67 -12.16 22.27
N MET A 334 -10.43 -12.08 21.77
CA MET A 334 -10.08 -11.74 20.39
C MET A 334 -9.81 -12.96 19.49
N ARG A 335 -10.20 -14.18 19.89
CA ARG A 335 -9.90 -15.42 19.14
C ARG A 335 -10.17 -15.32 17.63
N TYR A 336 -11.33 -14.78 17.24
CA TYR A 336 -11.68 -14.63 15.82
C TYR A 336 -10.77 -13.65 15.09
N GLU A 337 -10.40 -12.54 15.74
CA GLU A 337 -9.47 -11.56 15.17
C GLU A 337 -8.09 -12.17 14.95
N TYR A 338 -7.64 -13.03 15.87
CA TYR A 338 -6.40 -13.79 15.72
C TYR A 338 -6.48 -14.84 14.62
N ASP A 339 -7.60 -15.56 14.50
CA ASP A 339 -7.82 -16.50 13.39
C ASP A 339 -7.73 -15.78 12.03
N PHE A 340 -8.35 -14.60 11.93
CA PHE A 340 -8.27 -13.78 10.73
C PHE A 340 -6.86 -13.24 10.50
N TYR A 341 -6.21 -12.68 11.52
CA TYR A 341 -4.83 -12.17 11.42
C TYR A 341 -3.84 -13.26 10.98
N ASN A 342 -3.93 -14.46 11.56
CA ASN A 342 -3.08 -15.59 11.21
C ASN A 342 -3.35 -16.09 9.78
N PHE A 343 -4.61 -16.11 9.35
CA PHE A 343 -4.97 -16.38 7.96
C PHE A 343 -4.31 -15.37 7.01
N ILE A 344 -4.42 -14.07 7.28
CA ILE A 344 -3.81 -13.01 6.46
C ILE A 344 -2.29 -13.14 6.43
N ARG A 345 -1.66 -13.31 7.60
CA ARG A 345 -0.21 -13.52 7.71
C ARG A 345 0.25 -14.72 6.87
N LYS A 346 -0.49 -15.84 6.92
CA LYS A 346 -0.20 -17.01 6.08
C LYS A 346 -0.30 -16.68 4.59
N GLN A 347 -1.36 -16.00 4.15
CA GLN A 347 -1.51 -15.59 2.74
C GLN A 347 -0.40 -14.63 2.28
N PHE A 348 -0.07 -13.65 3.11
CA PHE A 348 1.01 -12.69 2.86
C PHE A 348 2.36 -13.40 2.70
N HIS A 349 2.71 -14.30 3.62
CA HIS A 349 3.95 -15.08 3.55
C HIS A 349 3.99 -16.05 2.36
N LEU A 350 2.84 -16.63 1.97
CA LEU A 350 2.75 -17.43 0.76
C LEU A 350 3.02 -16.60 -0.50
N MET A 351 2.45 -15.40 -0.60
CA MET A 351 2.69 -14.47 -1.71
C MET A 351 4.15 -14.03 -1.78
N LYS A 352 4.73 -13.66 -0.63
CA LYS A 352 6.16 -13.31 -0.49
C LYS A 352 7.07 -14.43 -1.04
N LYS A 353 6.78 -15.69 -0.69
CA LYS A 353 7.50 -16.87 -1.21
C LYS A 353 7.32 -17.04 -2.71
N LYS A 354 6.09 -16.92 -3.23
CA LYS A 354 5.80 -17.07 -4.67
C LYS A 354 6.55 -16.04 -5.54
N ILE A 355 6.72 -14.82 -5.04
CA ILE A 355 7.43 -13.74 -5.73
C ILE A 355 8.96 -13.80 -5.51
N GLY A 356 9.44 -14.74 -4.69
CA GLY A 356 10.87 -14.95 -4.44
C GLY A 356 11.50 -13.91 -3.50
N LEU A 357 10.70 -13.21 -2.70
CA LEU A 357 11.23 -12.30 -1.68
C LEU A 357 11.76 -13.12 -0.50
N LYS A 358 13.08 -13.08 -0.29
CA LYS A 358 13.73 -13.71 0.85
C LYS A 358 13.38 -12.94 2.12
N SER A 359 12.77 -13.60 3.11
CA SER A 359 12.54 -12.99 4.40
C SER A 359 13.87 -12.69 5.08
N VAL A 360 14.14 -11.42 5.41
CA VAL A 360 15.09 -11.13 6.48
C VAL A 360 14.38 -11.55 7.77
N SER A 361 14.78 -12.70 8.33
CA SER A 361 14.24 -13.17 9.60
C SER A 361 14.67 -12.22 10.71
N ARG A 362 13.90 -11.17 10.96
CA ARG A 362 13.97 -10.44 12.23
C ARG A 362 13.01 -11.14 13.18
N PRO A 363 13.49 -11.78 14.26
CA PRO A 363 12.59 -12.22 15.31
C PRO A 363 11.86 -10.98 15.83
N THR A 364 10.53 -10.98 15.77
CA THR A 364 9.72 -9.99 16.47
C THR A 364 9.94 -10.20 17.97
N ALA A 365 10.80 -9.38 18.56
CA ALA A 365 11.33 -9.53 19.93
C ALA A 365 10.25 -9.65 21.03
N HIS A 366 8.99 -9.30 20.74
CA HIS A 366 7.89 -9.35 21.71
C HIS A 366 6.78 -10.37 21.40
N GLN A 367 6.73 -10.94 20.18
CA GLN A 367 5.58 -11.75 19.76
C GLN A 367 5.85 -13.25 19.85
N ALA A 368 7.13 -13.67 19.69
CA ALA A 368 7.51 -15.07 19.74
C ALA A 368 7.71 -15.61 21.17
N SER A 369 7.92 -14.77 22.19
CA SER A 369 8.04 -15.24 23.58
C SER A 369 6.66 -15.43 24.20
N PHE A 370 5.82 -14.39 24.23
CA PHE A 370 4.49 -14.42 24.85
C PHE A 370 3.55 -15.46 24.23
N LEU A 371 3.45 -15.52 22.88
CA LEU A 371 2.58 -16.51 22.22
C LEU A 371 3.14 -17.94 22.31
N ARG A 372 4.47 -18.10 22.42
CA ARG A 372 5.10 -19.41 22.63
C ARG A 372 4.92 -19.89 24.07
N GLU A 373 5.03 -19.00 25.04
CA GLU A 373 4.80 -19.27 26.46
C GLU A 373 3.33 -19.65 26.72
N LEU A 374 2.39 -18.98 26.04
CA LEU A 374 0.98 -19.36 26.00
C LEU A 374 0.74 -20.73 25.36
N ALA A 375 1.40 -21.05 24.23
CA ALA A 375 1.25 -22.32 23.53
C ALA A 375 1.90 -23.50 24.27
N VAL A 376 2.98 -23.25 25.02
CA VAL A 376 3.64 -24.25 25.87
C VAL A 376 2.76 -24.58 27.08
N ARG A 377 2.12 -23.58 27.72
CA ARG A 377 1.20 -23.81 28.84
C ARG A 377 -0.10 -24.53 28.46
N THR A 378 -0.55 -24.45 27.21
CA THR A 378 -1.75 -25.16 26.75
C THR A 378 -1.49 -26.58 26.25
N THR A 379 -0.23 -27.01 26.14
CA THR A 379 0.15 -28.36 25.67
C THR A 379 0.61 -29.29 26.79
N GLU A 380 0.88 -28.78 27.99
CA GLU A 380 0.97 -29.62 29.18
C GLU A 380 -0.45 -30.01 29.61
N PRO A 381 -0.80 -31.31 29.64
CA PRO A 381 -2.02 -31.73 30.31
C PRO A 381 -1.89 -31.29 31.77
N LEU A 382 -2.94 -30.69 32.32
CA LEU A 382 -3.08 -30.55 33.76
C LEU A 382 -2.85 -31.95 34.34
N ALA A 383 -1.75 -32.13 35.08
CA ALA A 383 -1.66 -33.26 35.98
C ALA A 383 -2.90 -33.18 36.86
N GLU A 384 -3.69 -34.25 36.85
CA GLU A 384 -4.81 -34.42 37.75
C GLU A 384 -4.26 -34.24 39.17
N ASP A 385 -4.60 -33.11 39.80
CA ASP A 385 -4.41 -32.94 41.23
C ASP A 385 -5.35 -33.97 41.90
N GLU A 386 -4.79 -35.12 42.29
CA GLU A 386 -5.41 -36.20 43.09
C GLU A 386 -5.76 -35.72 44.52
N GLU A 387 -6.35 -34.53 44.69
CA GLU A 387 -6.77 -34.01 46.01
C GLU A 387 -8.24 -33.56 46.04
N LEU A 388 -9.05 -33.92 45.04
CA LEU A 388 -10.48 -33.57 44.99
C LEU A 388 -11.47 -34.74 45.12
N GLU A 389 -11.01 -35.96 45.38
CA GLU A 389 -11.90 -37.12 45.62
C GLU A 389 -12.23 -37.39 47.10
N THR A 390 -11.61 -36.70 48.08
CA THR A 390 -11.90 -36.93 49.51
C THR A 390 -12.99 -36.04 50.11
N ASP A 391 -13.47 -35.01 49.41
CA ASP A 391 -14.46 -34.05 49.95
C ASP A 391 -15.88 -34.19 49.35
N LEU A 392 -16.12 -35.21 48.53
CA LEU A 392 -17.43 -35.47 47.89
C LEU A 392 -18.16 -36.71 48.44
N GLU A 393 -17.57 -37.48 49.36
CA GLU A 393 -18.24 -38.60 50.03
C GLU A 393 -18.96 -38.20 51.34
N ASP A 394 -18.63 -37.04 51.95
CA ASP A 394 -19.24 -36.60 53.21
C ASP A 394 -20.50 -35.73 53.06
N ALA A 395 -20.89 -35.37 51.82
CA ALA A 395 -22.11 -34.59 51.57
C ALA A 395 -23.37 -35.45 51.31
N ASN A 396 -23.25 -36.78 51.25
CA ASN A 396 -24.36 -37.70 50.95
C ASN A 396 -24.86 -38.51 52.16
N SER A 397 -24.45 -38.21 53.40
CA SER A 397 -24.91 -38.94 54.60
C SER A 397 -26.01 -38.25 55.45
N TRP A 398 -26.62 -37.14 54.97
CA TRP A 398 -27.61 -36.37 55.76
C TRP A 398 -29.03 -36.27 55.17
N PHE A 399 -29.46 -37.23 54.34
CA PHE A 399 -30.89 -37.45 54.09
C PHE A 399 -31.18 -38.96 53.98
N VAL A 400 -32.23 -39.42 54.68
CA VAL A 400 -32.72 -40.82 54.88
C VAL A 400 -32.04 -41.49 56.10
N GLN A 401 -32.65 -41.84 57.24
CA GLN A 401 -34.03 -42.09 57.74
C GLN A 401 -33.94 -42.35 59.27
N PRO A 402 -35.04 -42.59 60.05
CA PRO A 402 -36.43 -42.88 59.68
C PRO A 402 -37.43 -41.74 59.86
#